data_AF-A0A643FZN0-F1
#
_entry.id   AF-A0A643FZN0-F1
#
_cell.length_a   1.000
_cell.length_b   1.000
_cell.length_c   1.000
_cell.angle_alpha   90.00
_cell.angle_beta   90.00
_cell.angle_gamma   90.00
#
_symmetry.space_group_name_H-M   'P 1'
#
loop_
_entity.id
_entity.type
_entity.pdbx_description
1 polymer ?
#
loop_
_entity_poly.entity_id
_entity_poly.type
_entity_poly.pdbx_seq_one_letter_code
_entity_poly.pdbx_strand_id
1 'polypeptide(L)'
;MRKHRRWSKRHAGIFVGNVNAKALAKTRMAKSVHDAAWTAFRTQLKYKAIRQCVVFAEVNEAFSTQTCSCCGVISASSRAGLGIRQWTCCSCGSVHDRDTNAARNIARLGLQALAGGISGV
;
A
#
# COMPACT_ATOMS: atom_id res chain seq x y z
N MET A 1 18.51 -7.15 -27.19
CA MET A 1 17.55 -6.16 -26.61
C MET A 1 16.06 -6.57 -26.76
N ARG A 2 15.64 -7.82 -26.46
CA ARG A 2 14.23 -8.27 -26.67
C ARG A 2 13.54 -8.96 -25.48
N LYS A 3 14.14 -8.98 -24.27
CA LYS A 3 13.58 -9.72 -23.12
C LYS A 3 12.95 -8.86 -22.00
N HIS A 4 13.11 -7.54 -22.00
CA HIS A 4 12.58 -6.66 -20.93
C HIS A 4 11.06 -6.33 -21.02
N ARG A 5 10.37 -6.76 -22.07
CA ARG A 5 8.99 -6.33 -22.37
C ARG A 5 7.90 -7.32 -21.95
N ARG A 6 8.17 -8.25 -21.02
CA ARG A 6 7.25 -9.37 -20.69
C ARG A 6 6.48 -9.23 -19.35
N TRP A 7 6.71 -8.19 -18.56
CA TRP A 7 5.98 -7.98 -17.29
C TRP A 7 4.93 -6.86 -17.32
N SER A 8 4.95 -6.01 -18.34
CA SER A 8 4.11 -4.80 -18.43
C SER A 8 2.69 -5.02 -18.97
N LYS A 9 2.24 -6.27 -19.18
CA LYS A 9 0.93 -6.57 -19.81
C LYS A 9 -0.17 -7.05 -18.85
N ARG A 10 0.06 -7.09 -17.52
CA ARG A 10 -0.91 -7.71 -16.58
C ARG A 10 -1.56 -6.77 -15.56
N HIS A 11 -0.98 -5.60 -15.28
CA HIS A 11 -1.53 -4.69 -14.27
C HIS A 11 -1.54 -3.27 -14.83
N ALA A 12 -2.73 -2.64 -14.84
CA ALA A 12 -2.94 -1.31 -15.39
C ALA A 12 -2.56 -0.17 -14.42
N GLY A 13 -2.35 -0.48 -13.13
CA GLY A 13 -1.98 0.51 -12.11
C GLY A 13 -1.19 -0.07 -10.94
N ILE A 14 -0.36 0.77 -10.33
CA ILE A 14 0.43 0.53 -9.13
C ILE A 14 0.07 1.62 -8.11
N PHE A 15 -0.36 1.20 -6.93
CA PHE A 15 -0.74 2.09 -5.83
C PHE A 15 0.16 1.84 -4.63
N VAL A 16 0.62 2.92 -4.00
CA VAL A 16 1.53 2.85 -2.85
C VAL A 16 0.97 3.67 -1.70
N GLY A 17 1.08 3.16 -0.48
CA GLY A 17 0.73 3.91 0.72
C GLY A 17 1.66 5.10 0.94
N ASN A 18 1.08 6.24 1.33
CA ASN A 18 1.80 7.50 1.53
C ASN A 18 2.48 7.60 2.91
N VAL A 19 3.18 6.55 3.33
CA VAL A 19 3.85 6.49 4.64
C VAL A 19 4.68 7.74 4.89
N ASN A 20 4.47 8.38 6.05
CA ASN A 20 5.21 9.57 6.44
C ASN A 20 6.59 9.16 6.96
N ALA A 21 7.48 8.80 6.02
CA ALA A 21 8.84 8.38 6.31
C ALA A 21 9.61 9.44 7.10
N LYS A 22 9.37 10.74 6.84
CA LYS A 22 10.01 11.84 7.57
C LYS A 22 9.61 11.87 9.04
N ALA A 23 8.34 11.62 9.36
CA ALA A 23 7.87 11.53 10.73
C ALA A 23 8.40 10.26 11.41
N LEU A 24 8.34 9.09 10.75
CA LEU A 24 8.85 7.84 11.30
C LEU A 24 10.36 7.88 11.54
N ALA A 25 11.11 8.59 10.70
CA ALA A 25 12.55 8.81 10.86
C ALA A 25 12.92 9.59 12.14
N LYS A 26 11.95 10.27 12.78
CA LYS A 26 12.14 10.98 14.05
C LYS A 26 11.77 10.14 15.28
N THR A 27 11.39 8.87 15.08
CA THR A 27 10.99 7.95 16.15
C THR A 27 12.05 6.88 16.39
N ARG A 28 11.79 5.94 17.30
CA ARG A 28 12.63 4.75 17.51
C ARG A 28 12.76 3.84 16.27
N MET A 29 11.96 4.08 15.22
CA MET A 29 12.02 3.36 13.95
C MET A 29 12.98 3.97 12.92
N ALA A 30 13.74 5.01 13.29
CA ALA A 30 14.60 5.77 12.37
C ALA A 30 15.53 4.90 11.53
N LYS A 31 16.26 3.98 12.17
CA LYS A 31 17.17 3.05 11.48
C LYS A 31 16.43 2.25 10.41
N SER A 32 15.33 1.59 10.77
CA SER A 32 14.53 0.80 9.83
C SER A 32 13.95 1.62 8.67
N VAL A 33 13.59 2.88 8.92
CA VAL A 33 13.09 3.79 7.88
C VAL A 33 14.18 4.17 6.90
N HIS A 34 15.39 4.44 7.39
CA HIS A 34 16.55 4.76 6.55
C HIS A 34 17.02 3.54 5.75
N ASP A 35 17.09 2.36 6.38
CA ASP A 35 17.45 1.10 5.73
C ASP A 35 16.46 0.75 4.60
N ALA A 36 15.16 1.04 4.79
CA ALA A 36 14.14 0.80 3.76
C ALA A 36 14.18 1.80 2.59
N ALA A 37 14.85 2.95 2.75
CA ALA A 37 15.01 3.98 1.71
C ALA A 37 13.69 4.38 0.99
N TRP A 38 12.58 4.49 1.74
CA TRP A 38 11.22 4.64 1.20
C TRP A 38 11.03 5.74 0.16
N THR A 39 11.69 6.88 0.32
CA THR A 39 11.63 7.99 -0.66
C THR A 39 12.28 7.61 -1.98
N ALA A 40 13.49 7.04 -1.93
CA ALA A 40 14.21 6.60 -3.13
C ALA A 40 13.46 5.46 -3.83
N PHE A 41 12.90 4.52 -3.06
CA PHE A 41 12.08 3.43 -3.58
C PHE A 41 10.85 3.96 -4.35
N ARG A 42 10.08 4.88 -3.77
CA ARG A 42 8.93 5.51 -4.43
C ARG A 42 9.32 6.23 -5.73
N THR A 43 10.40 7.01 -5.70
CA THR A 43 10.91 7.70 -6.89
C THR A 43 11.24 6.73 -8.02
N GLN A 44 11.96 5.65 -7.71
CA GLN A 44 12.33 4.65 -8.71
C GLN A 44 11.13 3.88 -9.25
N LEU A 45 10.17 3.57 -8.38
CA LEU A 45 8.94 2.87 -8.77
C LEU A 45 8.09 3.75 -9.70
N LYS A 46 7.86 5.01 -9.34
CA LYS A 46 7.16 6.00 -10.18
C LYS A 46 7.82 6.15 -11.53
N TYR A 47 9.15 6.32 -11.55
CA TYR A 47 9.93 6.42 -12.78
C TYR A 47 9.74 5.20 -13.70
N LYS A 48 9.81 4.00 -13.15
CA LYS A 48 9.63 2.75 -13.93
C LYS A 48 8.17 2.56 -14.40
N ALA A 49 7.19 2.96 -13.58
CA ALA A 49 5.78 2.89 -13.94
C ALA A 49 5.44 3.82 -15.12
N ILE A 50 5.89 5.08 -15.07
CA ILE A 50 5.71 6.05 -16.16
C ILE A 50 6.34 5.53 -17.46
N ARG A 51 7.56 5.00 -17.39
CA ARG A 51 8.26 4.39 -18.54
C ARG A 51 7.47 3.23 -19.19
N GLN A 52 6.62 2.55 -18.43
CA GLN A 52 5.83 1.40 -18.88
C GLN A 52 4.37 1.76 -19.17
N CYS A 53 4.00 3.04 -19.13
CA CYS A 53 2.61 3.50 -19.27
C CYS A 53 1.66 2.85 -18.25
N VAL A 54 2.16 2.59 -17.05
CA VAL A 54 1.36 2.08 -15.92
C VAL A 54 0.99 3.25 -15.01
N VAL A 55 -0.28 3.31 -14.59
CA VAL A 55 -0.74 4.34 -13.66
C VAL A 55 -0.01 4.19 -12.32
N PHE A 56 0.50 5.28 -11.77
CA PHE A 56 1.12 5.30 -10.45
C PHE A 56 0.45 6.36 -9.59
N ALA A 57 -0.01 5.99 -8.40
CA ALA A 57 -0.54 6.94 -7.43
C ALA A 57 -0.18 6.57 -5.99
N GLU A 58 0.06 7.59 -5.17
CA GLU A 58 0.17 7.44 -3.73
C GLU A 58 -1.22 7.63 -3.10
N VAL A 59 -1.58 6.76 -2.16
CA VAL A 59 -2.88 6.79 -1.47
C VAL A 59 -2.69 6.94 0.02
N ASN A 60 -3.69 7.51 0.70
CA ASN A 60 -3.70 7.57 2.15
C ASN A 60 -3.78 6.15 2.73
N GLU A 61 -2.71 5.66 3.34
CA GLU A 61 -2.64 4.30 3.88
C GLU A 61 -3.16 4.16 5.31
N ALA A 62 -3.68 5.25 5.90
CA ALA A 62 -4.20 5.23 7.25
C ALA A 62 -5.21 4.08 7.43
N PHE A 63 -4.99 3.30 8.49
CA PHE A 63 -5.81 2.13 8.85
C PHE A 63 -5.82 0.98 7.82
N SER A 64 -5.02 1.02 6.74
CA SER A 64 -5.01 -0.03 5.72
C SER A 64 -4.68 -1.43 6.26
N THR A 65 -3.86 -1.53 7.31
CA THR A 65 -3.53 -2.80 7.98
C THR A 65 -4.60 -3.28 8.96
N GLN A 66 -5.53 -2.40 9.37
CA GLN A 66 -6.55 -2.66 10.39
C GLN A 66 -7.96 -2.85 9.81
N THR A 67 -8.24 -2.21 8.68
CA THR A 67 -9.49 -2.35 7.95
C THR A 67 -9.59 -3.72 7.32
N CYS A 68 -10.69 -4.44 7.54
CA CYS A 68 -10.97 -5.69 6.86
C CYS A 68 -11.21 -5.44 5.37
N SER A 69 -10.41 -6.07 4.51
CA SER A 69 -10.61 -5.97 3.05
C SER A 69 -11.87 -6.66 2.55
N CYS A 70 -12.51 -7.52 3.36
CA CYS A 70 -13.76 -8.19 3.02
C CYS A 70 -15.00 -7.36 3.36
N CYS A 71 -15.08 -6.78 4.57
CA CYS A 71 -16.28 -6.06 5.03
C CYS A 71 -16.08 -4.55 5.28
N GLY A 72 -14.84 -4.05 5.21
CA GLY A 72 -14.54 -2.63 5.39
C GLY A 72 -14.50 -2.12 6.84
N VAL A 73 -14.77 -2.98 7.83
CA VAL A 73 -14.71 -2.60 9.25
C VAL A 73 -13.29 -2.62 9.78
N ILE A 74 -12.93 -1.62 10.60
CA ILE A 74 -11.69 -1.63 11.39
C ILE A 74 -11.83 -2.64 12.52
N SER A 75 -11.17 -3.79 12.41
CA SER A 75 -11.33 -4.89 13.35
C SER A 75 -10.53 -4.66 14.63
N ALA A 76 -11.12 -4.88 15.81
CA ALA A 76 -10.40 -4.77 17.09
C ALA A 76 -9.19 -5.71 17.15
N SER A 77 -9.32 -6.94 16.65
CA SER A 77 -8.25 -7.94 16.57
C SER A 77 -7.03 -7.49 15.75
N SER A 78 -7.20 -6.53 14.84
CA SER A 78 -6.10 -6.02 14.03
C SER A 78 -5.15 -5.07 14.80
N ARG A 79 -5.56 -4.60 15.98
CA ARG A 79 -4.84 -3.61 16.80
C ARG A 79 -3.87 -4.22 17.81
N ALA A 80 -3.73 -5.55 17.86
CA ALA A 80 -2.99 -6.25 18.91
C ALA A 80 -1.44 -6.18 18.76
N GLY A 81 -0.91 -5.14 18.08
CA GLY A 81 0.52 -4.82 18.02
C GLY A 81 1.23 -5.24 16.74
N LEU A 82 2.40 -4.64 16.46
CA LEU A 82 3.10 -4.80 15.18
C LEU A 82 3.60 -6.24 14.91
N GLY A 83 3.74 -7.10 15.92
CA GLY A 83 4.20 -8.49 15.75
C GLY A 83 3.16 -9.44 15.14
N ILE A 84 1.87 -9.10 15.17
CA ILE A 84 0.79 -10.01 14.76
C ILE A 84 0.59 -10.00 13.24
N ARG A 85 1.12 -11.01 12.56
CA ARG A 85 1.05 -11.12 11.09
C ARG A 85 -0.31 -11.60 10.57
N GLN A 86 -1.08 -12.32 11.39
CA GLN A 86 -2.41 -12.80 11.02
C GLN A 86 -3.45 -12.42 12.06
N TRP A 87 -4.65 -12.06 11.61
CA TRP A 87 -5.76 -11.73 12.49
C TRP A 87 -7.11 -12.10 11.83
N THR A 88 -8.10 -12.38 12.66
CA THR A 88 -9.46 -12.71 12.21
C THR A 88 -10.38 -11.51 12.41
N CYS A 89 -11.13 -11.12 11.38
CA CYS A 89 -12.07 -10.02 11.49
C CYS A 89 -13.18 -10.35 12.50
N CYS A 90 -13.36 -9.50 13.51
CA CYS A 90 -14.40 -9.67 14.52
C CYS A 90 -15.82 -9.45 13.98
N SER A 91 -15.96 -8.83 12.80
CA SER A 91 -17.25 -8.53 12.19
C SER A 91 -17.72 -9.61 11.21
N CYS A 92 -16.85 -10.08 10.31
CA CYS A 92 -17.24 -11.05 9.26
C CYS A 92 -16.50 -12.39 9.35
N GLY A 93 -15.61 -12.58 10.32
CA GLY A 93 -14.90 -13.85 10.53
C GLY A 93 -13.77 -14.15 9.53
N SER A 94 -13.50 -13.27 8.56
CA SER A 94 -12.42 -13.49 7.59
C SER A 94 -11.04 -13.47 8.24
N VAL A 95 -10.21 -14.46 7.89
CA VAL A 95 -8.80 -14.51 8.33
C VAL A 95 -7.95 -13.72 7.35
N HIS A 96 -7.09 -12.86 7.88
CA HIS A 96 -6.23 -11.98 7.12
C HIS A 96 -4.76 -12.20 7.47
N ASP A 97 -3.94 -12.39 6.44
CA ASP A 97 -2.54 -11.96 6.48
C ASP A 97 -2.52 -10.41 6.38
N ARG A 98 -1.77 -9.76 7.29
CA ARG A 98 -1.76 -8.30 7.43
C ARG A 98 -1.31 -7.61 6.14
N ASP A 99 -0.23 -8.09 5.53
CA ASP A 99 0.39 -7.43 4.38
C ASP A 99 -0.49 -7.61 3.13
N THR A 100 -1.05 -8.81 2.95
CA THR A 100 -2.03 -9.10 1.88
C THR A 100 -3.31 -8.27 2.03
N ASN A 101 -3.82 -8.14 3.26
CA ASN A 101 -5.00 -7.32 3.54
C ASN A 101 -4.75 -5.83 3.27
N ALA A 102 -3.61 -5.31 3.73
CA ALA A 102 -3.21 -3.93 3.47
C ALA A 102 -3.07 -3.65 1.97
N ALA A 103 -2.46 -4.57 1.21
CA ALA A 103 -2.35 -4.46 -0.24
C ALA A 103 -3.72 -4.38 -0.93
N ARG A 104 -4.70 -5.20 -0.52
CA ARG A 104 -6.07 -5.14 -1.05
C ARG A 104 -6.76 -3.81 -0.74
N ASN A 105 -6.58 -3.29 0.48
CA ASN A 105 -7.14 -2.00 0.86
C ASN A 105 -6.50 -0.84 0.07
N ILE A 106 -5.18 -0.84 -0.09
CA ILE A 106 -4.45 0.14 -0.89
C ILE A 106 -4.91 0.09 -2.35
N ALA A 107 -5.07 -1.10 -2.93
CA ALA A 107 -5.59 -1.25 -4.29
C ALA A 107 -7.01 -0.69 -4.42
N ARG A 108 -7.89 -0.97 -3.45
CA ARG A 108 -9.25 -0.43 -3.42
C ARG A 108 -9.26 1.10 -3.39
N LEU A 109 -8.46 1.70 -2.51
CA LEU A 109 -8.34 3.17 -2.40
C LEU A 109 -7.78 3.79 -3.68
N GLY A 110 -6.80 3.14 -4.29
CA GLY A 110 -6.22 3.58 -5.56
C GLY A 110 -7.23 3.58 -6.70
N LEU A 111 -8.00 2.50 -6.84
CA LEU A 111 -9.07 2.41 -7.83
C LEU A 111 -10.18 3.44 -7.60
N GLN A 112 -10.55 3.68 -6.33
CA GLN A 112 -11.51 4.73 -5.98
C GLN A 112 -11.00 6.13 -6.36
N ALA A 113 -9.73 6.43 -6.10
CA ALA A 113 -9.12 7.70 -6.48
C ALA A 113 -9.08 7.91 -8.00
N LEU A 114 -8.92 6.84 -8.80
CA LEU A 114 -9.02 6.93 -10.25
C LEU A 114 -10.46 7.12 -10.74
N ALA A 115 -11.42 6.44 -10.12
CA ALA A 115 -12.84 6.53 -10.49
C ALA A 115 -13.45 7.91 -10.16
N GLY A 116 -13.01 8.54 -9.08
CA GLY A 116 -13.47 9.87 -8.67
C GLY A 116 -12.87 11.04 -9.46
N GLY A 117 -11.98 10.77 -10.42
CA GLY A 117 -11.15 11.77 -11.06
C GLY A 117 -9.98 12.17 -10.15
N ILE A 118 -8.79 12.27 -10.73
CA ILE A 118 -7.61 12.74 -10.00
C ILE A 118 -7.83 14.23 -9.73
N SER A 119 -8.32 14.58 -8.54
CA SER A 119 -8.27 15.96 -8.04
C SER A 119 -6.82 16.27 -7.68
N GLY A 120 -6.00 16.44 -8.71
CA GLY A 120 -4.64 16.94 -8.57
C GLY A 120 -4.69 18.45 -8.45
N VAL A 121 -4.48 18.96 -7.24
CA VAL A 121 -3.78 20.22 -6.95
C VAL A 121 -2.94 20.01 -5.70
#